data_AF-A0A7V4J5M7-F1
#
_entry.id   AF-A0A7V4J5M7-F1
#
_cell.length_a   1.000
_cell.length_b   1.000
_cell.length_c   1.000
_cell.angle_alpha   90.00
_cell.angle_beta   90.00
_cell.angle_gamma   90.00
#
_symmetry.space_group_name_H-M   'P 1'
#
loop_
_entity.id
_entity.type
_entity.pdbx_description
1 polymer ?
#
loop_
_entity_poly.entity_id
_entity_poly.type
_entity_poly.pdbx_seq_one_letter_code
_entity_poly.pdbx_strand_id
1 'polypeptide(L)'
;APVFDADPTLVVYLNRAALPRALVVHRVVSVSDHEAAWDAVMAPGFDPEHEAVIEASVTLDTTPPAPATIQFDRHTPNELQLRVATSAESYLVLSEVWYPGWQAWVDGAPAPVLRANYAFRAIHLPPGEHVVQMTFAPVSGTIGLISSGMLGLTVAGFLLWHRLHRSVSGSARE
;
A
#
# COMPACT_ATOMS: atom_id res chain seq x y z
N ALA A 1 22.28 -17.99 -19.65
CA ALA A 1 22.62 -17.13 -20.80
C ALA A 1 21.93 -15.78 -20.62
N PRO A 2 22.54 -14.67 -21.04
CA PRO A 2 21.86 -13.38 -21.08
C PRO A 2 20.63 -13.46 -21.99
N VAL A 3 19.65 -12.60 -21.75
CA VAL A 3 18.48 -12.41 -22.63
C VAL A 3 18.71 -11.30 -23.65
N PHE A 4 19.74 -10.48 -23.45
CA PHE A 4 20.20 -9.46 -24.39
C PHE A 4 21.70 -9.21 -24.20
N ASP A 5 22.46 -9.24 -25.29
CA ASP A 5 23.92 -9.04 -25.33
C ASP A 5 24.41 -8.36 -26.62
N ALA A 6 23.50 -7.73 -27.39
CA ALA A 6 23.81 -7.11 -28.68
C ALA A 6 24.57 -5.77 -28.54
N ASP A 7 24.63 -5.20 -27.34
CA ASP A 7 25.39 -3.98 -27.03
C ASP A 7 26.69 -4.36 -26.28
N PRO A 8 27.88 -3.90 -26.73
CA PRO A 8 29.16 -4.28 -26.13
C PRO A 8 29.36 -3.75 -24.69
N THR A 9 28.50 -2.83 -24.23
CA THR A 9 28.53 -2.22 -22.89
C THR A 9 27.38 -2.69 -21.99
N LEU A 10 26.40 -3.40 -22.53
CA LEU A 10 25.20 -3.80 -21.81
C LEU A 10 24.86 -5.27 -22.03
N VAL A 11 24.85 -6.02 -20.93
CA VAL A 11 24.38 -7.41 -20.89
C VAL A 11 23.22 -7.50 -19.91
N VAL A 12 22.08 -8.00 -20.39
CA VAL A 12 20.87 -8.17 -19.56
C VAL A 12 20.67 -9.65 -19.25
N TYR A 13 20.48 -9.95 -17.97
CA TYR A 13 20.17 -11.31 -17.50
C TYR A 13 18.73 -11.38 -17.01
N LEU A 14 18.05 -12.48 -17.32
CA LEU A 14 16.75 -12.77 -16.75
C LEU A 14 16.93 -13.35 -15.34
N ASN A 15 16.39 -12.67 -14.34
CA ASN A 15 16.24 -13.24 -13.01
C ASN A 15 15.14 -14.29 -13.02
N ARG A 16 15.51 -15.57 -12.98
CA ARG A 16 14.59 -16.71 -12.95
C ARG A 16 14.05 -17.01 -11.55
N ALA A 17 14.63 -16.40 -10.52
CA ALA A 17 14.21 -16.53 -9.12
C ALA A 17 13.35 -15.33 -8.68
N ALA A 18 12.83 -14.54 -9.62
CA ALA A 18 11.94 -13.43 -9.28
C ALA A 18 10.58 -13.97 -8.82
N LEU A 19 10.21 -13.64 -7.59
CA LEU A 19 8.88 -13.94 -7.05
C LEU A 19 7.80 -13.08 -7.72
N PRO A 20 6.54 -13.56 -7.78
CA PRO A 20 5.44 -12.79 -8.34
C PRO A 20 5.13 -11.54 -7.50
N ARG A 21 4.38 -10.61 -8.09
CA ARG A 21 4.01 -9.34 -7.44
C ARG A 21 3.02 -9.51 -6.29
N ALA A 22 2.29 -10.62 -6.28
CA ALA A 22 1.37 -11.01 -5.23
C ALA A 22 1.54 -12.51 -4.95
N LEU A 23 1.51 -12.89 -3.68
CA LEU A 23 1.65 -14.24 -3.18
C LEU A 23 0.57 -14.50 -2.14
N VAL A 24 0.08 -15.73 -2.04
CA VAL A 24 -0.70 -16.18 -0.90
C VAL A 24 0.20 -17.10 -0.08
N VAL A 25 0.36 -16.77 1.20
CA VAL A 25 1.17 -17.56 2.14
C VAL A 25 0.30 -18.08 3.27
N HIS A 26 0.62 -19.30 3.71
CA HIS A 26 -0.12 -20.04 4.74
C HIS A 26 0.68 -20.22 6.03
N ARG A 27 1.97 -19.87 5.98
CA ARG A 27 2.87 -19.81 7.12
C ARG A 27 3.26 -18.37 7.37
N VAL A 28 2.97 -17.87 8.56
CA VAL A 28 3.24 -16.50 8.97
C VAL A 28 3.86 -16.47 10.34
N VAL A 29 5.03 -15.84 10.43
CA VAL A 29 5.69 -15.50 11.69
C VAL A 29 5.23 -14.11 12.12
N SER A 30 4.57 -14.05 13.27
CA SER A 30 4.09 -12.79 13.82
C SER A 30 5.18 -12.12 14.65
N VAL A 31 5.39 -10.82 14.47
CA VAL A 31 6.35 -10.01 15.22
C VAL A 31 5.69 -8.78 15.82
N SER A 32 6.28 -8.26 16.91
CA SER A 32 5.72 -7.12 17.66
C SER A 32 6.02 -5.76 17.03
N ASP A 33 7.11 -5.66 16.28
CA ASP A 33 7.64 -4.40 15.79
C ASP A 33 8.56 -4.60 14.58
N HIS A 34 8.93 -3.46 14.01
CA HIS A 34 9.72 -3.34 12.78
C HIS A 34 11.18 -3.83 12.92
N GLU A 35 11.76 -3.78 14.12
CA GLU A 35 13.13 -4.28 14.36
C GLU A 35 13.12 -5.82 14.40
N ALA A 36 12.17 -6.41 15.12
CA ALA A 36 11.95 -7.85 15.10
C ALA A 36 11.58 -8.36 13.69
N ALA A 37 10.83 -7.56 12.91
CA ALA A 37 10.53 -7.89 11.52
C ALA A 37 11.80 -7.96 10.65
N TRP A 38 12.72 -7.01 10.83
CA TRP A 38 13.99 -7.00 10.12
C TRP A 38 14.83 -8.23 10.45
N ASP A 39 15.00 -8.52 11.73
CA ASP A 39 15.81 -9.64 12.20
C ASP A 39 15.24 -10.98 11.69
N ALA A 40 13.92 -11.15 11.71
CA ALA A 40 13.26 -12.36 11.22
C ALA A 40 13.42 -12.53 9.70
N VAL A 41 13.31 -11.46 8.91
CA VAL A 41 13.52 -11.52 7.44
C VAL A 41 14.98 -11.80 7.09
N MET A 42 15.92 -11.35 7.92
CA MET A 42 17.36 -11.61 7.72
C MET A 42 17.84 -12.93 8.32
N ALA A 43 16.97 -13.66 9.02
CA ALA A 43 17.32 -14.92 9.64
C ALA A 43 17.70 -15.99 8.59
N PRO A 44 18.74 -16.80 8.85
CA PRO A 44 19.05 -17.95 8.01
C PRO A 44 17.85 -18.91 7.95
N GLY A 45 17.31 -19.14 6.75
CA GLY A 45 16.18 -20.04 6.54
C GLY A 45 14.84 -19.35 6.27
N PHE A 46 14.78 -18.02 6.33
CA PHE A 46 13.60 -17.28 5.86
C PHE A 46 13.37 -17.51 4.36
N ASP A 47 12.17 -17.98 4.00
CA ASP A 47 11.78 -18.24 2.62
C ASP A 47 10.55 -17.42 2.19
N PRO A 48 10.74 -16.27 1.49
CA PRO A 48 9.64 -15.40 1.11
C PRO A 48 8.69 -16.00 0.07
N GLU A 49 9.00 -17.16 -0.52
CA GLU A 49 8.09 -17.88 -1.41
C GLU A 49 6.99 -18.61 -0.63
N HIS A 50 7.29 -19.07 0.59
CA HIS A 50 6.41 -19.96 1.36
C HIS A 50 5.97 -19.39 2.72
N GLU A 51 6.66 -18.37 3.24
CA GLU A 51 6.32 -17.72 4.49
C GLU A 51 6.41 -16.20 4.44
N ALA A 52 5.73 -15.54 5.38
CA ALA A 52 5.88 -14.10 5.60
C ALA A 52 6.04 -13.76 7.07
N VAL A 53 6.78 -12.70 7.34
CA VAL A 53 6.88 -12.06 8.65
C VAL A 53 5.86 -10.93 8.69
N ILE A 54 4.91 -10.93 9.63
CA ILE A 54 3.86 -9.90 9.71
C ILE A 54 3.89 -9.22 11.06
N GLU A 55 3.83 -7.88 11.05
CA GLU A 55 3.64 -7.04 12.23
C GLU A 55 2.17 -7.08 12.69
N ALA A 56 1.77 -8.22 13.27
CA ALA A 56 0.42 -8.44 13.80
C ALA A 56 0.47 -9.32 15.06
N SER A 57 -0.70 -9.70 15.58
CA SER A 57 -0.81 -10.61 16.74
C SER A 57 -1.17 -12.05 16.36
N VAL A 58 -1.42 -12.33 15.08
CA VAL A 58 -1.92 -13.62 14.62
C VAL A 58 -0.83 -14.34 13.82
N THR A 59 -0.36 -15.45 14.38
CA THR A 59 0.52 -16.41 13.70
C THR A 59 -0.34 -17.40 12.92
N LEU A 60 0.10 -17.77 11.72
CA LEU A 60 -0.52 -18.85 10.95
C LEU A 60 0.54 -19.91 10.66
N ASP A 61 0.16 -21.17 10.79
CA ASP A 61 1.00 -22.30 10.41
C ASP A 61 0.13 -23.41 9.84
N THR A 62 -0.37 -23.18 8.62
CA THR A 62 -1.10 -24.21 7.87
C THR A 62 -0.12 -24.96 6.99
N THR A 63 0.21 -26.19 7.40
CA THR A 63 1.09 -27.11 6.67
C THR A 63 0.33 -28.40 6.34
N PRO A 64 0.32 -28.89 5.07
CA PRO A 64 0.98 -28.30 3.90
C PRO A 64 0.28 -27.03 3.39
N PRO A 65 0.97 -26.17 2.60
CA PRO A 65 0.36 -25.01 1.97
C PRO A 65 -0.85 -25.40 1.12
N ALA A 66 -1.91 -24.59 1.19
CA ALA A 66 -3.09 -24.79 0.38
C ALA A 66 -2.91 -24.16 -1.01
N PRO A 67 -3.45 -24.76 -2.08
CA PRO A 67 -3.48 -24.13 -3.38
C PRO A 67 -4.18 -22.78 -3.33
N ALA A 68 -3.61 -21.80 -4.01
CA ALA A 68 -4.20 -20.48 -4.15
C ALA A 68 -4.08 -19.96 -5.58
N THR A 69 -5.05 -19.15 -6.01
CA THR A 69 -5.02 -18.47 -7.30
C THR A 69 -5.19 -16.97 -7.09
N ILE A 70 -4.52 -16.18 -7.92
CA ILE A 70 -4.56 -14.72 -7.87
C ILE A 70 -4.79 -14.23 -9.30
N GLN A 71 -5.77 -13.36 -9.48
CA GLN A 71 -6.04 -12.68 -10.74
C GLN A 71 -6.12 -11.17 -10.50
N PHE A 72 -5.32 -10.40 -11.26
CA PHE A 72 -5.39 -8.96 -11.25
C PHE A 72 -6.51 -8.47 -12.17
N ASP A 73 -7.50 -7.78 -11.61
CA ASP A 73 -8.56 -7.10 -12.37
C ASP A 73 -8.16 -5.67 -12.73
N ARG A 74 -7.51 -4.99 -11.80
CA ARG A 74 -7.07 -3.60 -11.93
C ARG A 74 -5.77 -3.42 -11.19
N HIS A 75 -4.80 -2.78 -11.83
CA HIS A 75 -3.53 -2.45 -11.19
C HIS A 75 -3.05 -1.09 -11.69
N THR A 76 -3.19 -0.08 -10.85
CA THR A 76 -2.73 1.29 -11.10
C THR A 76 -1.95 1.77 -9.87
N PRO A 77 -1.25 2.92 -9.95
CA PRO A 77 -0.49 3.43 -8.81
C PRO A 77 -1.33 3.68 -7.54
N ASN A 78 -2.61 4.04 -7.68
CA ASN A 78 -3.48 4.42 -6.57
C ASN A 78 -4.62 3.42 -6.31
N GLU A 79 -4.81 2.43 -7.16
CA GLU A 79 -5.91 1.46 -7.06
C GLU A 79 -5.43 0.07 -7.46
N LEU A 80 -5.82 -0.92 -6.67
CA LEU A 80 -5.57 -2.33 -6.91
C LEU A 80 -6.87 -3.10 -6.70
N GLN A 81 -7.21 -3.99 -7.63
CA GLN A 81 -8.28 -4.96 -7.47
C GLN A 81 -7.80 -6.35 -7.91
N LEU A 82 -8.02 -7.32 -7.02
CA LEU A 82 -7.61 -8.71 -7.18
C LEU A 82 -8.80 -9.63 -6.92
N ARG A 83 -8.89 -10.73 -7.67
CA ARG A 83 -9.62 -11.93 -7.24
C ARG A 83 -8.62 -12.93 -6.69
N VAL A 84 -8.85 -13.42 -5.48
CA VAL A 84 -7.98 -14.39 -4.81
C VAL A 84 -8.83 -15.57 -4.35
N ALA A 85 -8.44 -16.79 -4.70
CA ALA A 85 -9.04 -17.99 -4.13
C ALA A 85 -8.00 -18.73 -3.30
N THR A 86 -8.36 -19.17 -2.10
CA THR A 86 -7.51 -19.96 -1.20
C THR A 86 -8.37 -20.96 -0.44
N SER A 87 -7.93 -22.21 -0.32
CA SER A 87 -8.68 -23.23 0.41
C SER A 87 -8.39 -23.26 1.91
N ALA A 88 -7.51 -22.39 2.41
CA ALA A 88 -7.18 -22.27 3.82
C ALA A 88 -6.96 -20.80 4.21
N GLU A 89 -6.99 -20.55 5.52
CA GLU A 89 -6.69 -19.25 6.09
C GLU A 89 -5.26 -18.84 5.72
N SER A 90 -5.09 -17.59 5.28
CA SER A 90 -3.86 -17.15 4.62
C SER A 90 -3.67 -15.65 4.68
N TYR A 91 -2.50 -15.20 4.22
CA TYR A 91 -2.26 -13.80 3.91
C TYR A 91 -1.94 -13.64 2.42
N LEU A 92 -2.60 -12.69 1.78
CA LEU A 92 -2.17 -12.12 0.52
C LEU A 92 -1.04 -11.14 0.80
N VAL A 93 0.17 -11.45 0.36
CA VAL A 93 1.35 -10.58 0.42
C VAL A 93 1.54 -9.92 -0.94
N LEU A 94 1.68 -8.60 -0.94
CA LEU A 94 1.92 -7.79 -2.13
C LEU A 94 3.34 -7.24 -2.07
N SER A 95 4.14 -7.51 -3.11
CA SER A 95 5.52 -7.01 -3.29
C SER A 95 5.54 -5.50 -3.64
N GLU A 96 4.78 -4.72 -2.89
CA GLU A 96 4.63 -3.26 -2.99
C GLU A 96 4.73 -2.66 -1.60
N VAL A 97 5.41 -1.52 -1.52
CA VAL A 97 5.79 -0.91 -0.25
C VAL A 97 4.56 -0.55 0.58
N TRP A 98 4.57 -0.92 1.85
CA TRP A 98 3.62 -0.48 2.84
C TRP A 98 3.83 1.00 3.14
N TYR A 99 2.74 1.76 3.09
CA TYR A 99 2.75 3.19 3.38
C TYR A 99 1.41 3.61 4.01
N PRO A 100 1.40 4.51 5.00
CA PRO A 100 0.17 5.03 5.58
C PRO A 100 -0.73 5.71 4.54
N GLY A 101 -2.03 5.40 4.56
CA GLY A 101 -3.02 5.97 3.63
C GLY A 101 -3.59 4.98 2.61
N TRP A 102 -3.04 3.77 2.53
CA TRP A 102 -3.73 2.67 1.87
C TRP A 102 -4.95 2.22 2.68
N GLN A 103 -6.07 2.06 2.00
CA GLN A 103 -7.30 1.48 2.52
C GLN A 103 -7.58 0.19 1.75
N ALA A 104 -8.09 -0.83 2.42
CA ALA A 104 -8.39 -2.11 1.80
C ALA A 104 -9.77 -2.63 2.21
N TRP A 105 -10.34 -3.43 1.32
CA TRP A 105 -11.59 -4.14 1.50
C TRP A 105 -11.45 -5.57 0.98
N VAL A 106 -12.02 -6.51 1.71
CA VAL A 106 -12.19 -7.91 1.30
C VAL A 106 -13.70 -8.15 1.19
N ASP A 107 -14.17 -8.48 -0.01
CA ASP A 107 -15.60 -8.67 -0.32
C ASP A 107 -16.48 -7.48 0.09
N GLY A 108 -15.92 -6.27 -0.05
CA GLY A 108 -16.58 -5.01 0.31
C GLY A 108 -16.53 -4.65 1.81
N ALA A 109 -16.06 -5.55 2.68
CA ALA A 109 -15.86 -5.26 4.10
C ALA A 109 -14.47 -4.64 4.34
N PRO A 110 -14.34 -3.58 5.16
CA PRO A 110 -13.04 -2.99 5.48
C PRO A 110 -12.08 -4.01 6.10
N ALA A 111 -10.84 -4.02 5.62
CA ALA A 111 -9.78 -4.91 6.08
C ALA A 111 -8.50 -4.12 6.42
N PRO A 112 -7.76 -4.51 7.47
CA PRO A 112 -6.51 -3.84 7.82
C PRO A 112 -5.42 -4.12 6.78
N VAL A 113 -4.67 -3.08 6.40
CA VAL A 113 -3.46 -3.20 5.57
C VAL A 113 -2.26 -3.39 6.48
N LEU A 114 -1.79 -4.62 6.58
CA LEU A 114 -0.68 -4.99 7.44
C LEU A 114 0.65 -4.79 6.73
N ARG A 115 1.72 -4.66 7.53
CA ARG A 115 3.09 -4.69 7.03
C ARG A 115 3.61 -6.12 7.08
N ALA A 116 4.13 -6.59 5.95
CA ALA A 116 4.74 -7.90 5.77
C ALA A 116 6.19 -7.76 5.32
N ASN A 117 7.03 -8.71 5.71
CA ASN A 117 8.43 -8.81 5.33
C ASN A 117 9.14 -7.45 5.43
N TYR A 118 8.93 -6.75 6.56
CA TYR A 118 9.47 -5.43 6.89
C TYR A 118 9.01 -4.25 6.03
N ALA A 119 8.76 -4.44 4.72
CA ALA A 119 8.51 -3.35 3.79
C ALA A 119 7.23 -3.50 2.97
N PHE A 120 6.65 -4.69 2.87
CA PHE A 120 5.57 -5.02 1.95
C PHE A 120 4.20 -4.95 2.61
N ARG A 121 3.13 -5.00 1.81
CA ARG A 121 1.75 -4.99 2.32
C ARG A 121 1.21 -6.40 2.41
N ALA A 122 0.38 -6.67 3.41
CA ALA A 122 -0.39 -7.90 3.50
C ALA A 122 -1.85 -7.65 3.89
N ILE A 123 -2.71 -8.56 3.43
CA ILE A 123 -4.14 -8.61 3.74
C ILE A 123 -4.47 -10.03 4.20
N HIS A 124 -5.12 -10.16 5.35
CA HIS A 124 -5.64 -11.44 5.83
C HIS A 124 -6.79 -11.91 4.94
N LEU A 125 -6.80 -13.19 4.59
CA LEU A 125 -7.87 -13.83 3.83
C LEU A 125 -8.33 -15.11 4.53
N PRO A 126 -9.62 -15.24 4.85
CA PRO A 126 -10.19 -16.52 5.26
C PRO A 126 -10.19 -17.52 4.08
N PRO A 127 -10.51 -18.81 4.31
CA PRO A 127 -10.73 -19.75 3.22
C PRO A 127 -11.92 -19.32 2.35
N GLY A 128 -11.74 -19.29 1.03
CA GLY A 128 -12.78 -18.92 0.08
C GLY A 128 -12.27 -18.24 -1.19
N GLU A 129 -13.21 -17.70 -1.95
CA GLU A 129 -12.96 -16.79 -3.07
C GLU A 129 -13.25 -15.36 -2.62
N HIS A 130 -12.31 -14.46 -2.87
CA HIS A 130 -12.34 -13.10 -2.36
C HIS A 130 -12.05 -12.09 -3.46
N VAL A 131 -12.77 -10.96 -3.42
CA VAL A 131 -12.40 -9.75 -4.14
C VAL A 131 -11.68 -8.82 -3.17
N VAL A 132 -10.39 -8.61 -3.40
CA VAL A 132 -9.58 -7.68 -2.62
C VAL A 132 -9.47 -6.37 -3.38
N GLN A 133 -9.88 -5.28 -2.75
CA GLN A 133 -9.80 -3.93 -3.29
C GLN A 133 -8.91 -3.09 -2.40
N MET A 134 -8.02 -2.29 -2.99
CA MET A 134 -7.21 -1.34 -2.25
C MET A 134 -7.15 -0.01 -2.98
N THR A 135 -7.24 1.09 -2.22
CA THR A 135 -7.14 2.45 -2.75
C THR A 135 -6.21 3.27 -1.89
N PHE A 136 -5.36 4.08 -2.53
CA PHE A 136 -4.48 5.00 -1.84
C PHE A 136 -5.14 6.36 -1.64
N ALA A 137 -5.34 6.74 -0.37
CA ALA A 137 -5.93 8.00 0.06
C ALA A 137 -4.99 8.72 1.04
N PRO A 138 -4.00 9.49 0.55
CA PRO A 138 -3.00 10.11 1.41
C PRO A 138 -3.57 11.27 2.23
N VAL A 139 -3.21 11.33 3.51
CA VAL A 139 -3.61 12.42 4.42
C VAL A 139 -3.11 13.79 3.95
N SER A 140 -1.96 13.83 3.26
CA SER A 140 -1.39 15.06 2.70
C SER A 140 -2.31 15.73 1.67
N GLY A 141 -3.09 14.96 0.92
CA GLY A 141 -4.06 15.51 -0.03
C GLY A 141 -5.14 16.33 0.69
N THR A 142 -5.68 15.79 1.78
CA THR A 142 -6.65 16.48 2.64
C THR A 142 -6.05 17.73 3.29
N ILE A 143 -4.81 17.64 3.80
CA ILE A 143 -4.11 18.79 4.41
C ILE A 143 -3.89 19.90 3.37
N GLY A 144 -3.50 19.55 2.15
CA GLY A 144 -3.27 20.51 1.07
C GLY A 144 -4.54 21.28 0.70
N LEU A 145 -5.67 20.59 0.61
CA LEU A 145 -6.97 21.20 0.33
C LEU A 145 -7.38 22.20 1.42
N ILE A 146 -7.27 21.80 2.69
CA ILE A 146 -7.59 22.66 3.84
C ILE A 146 -6.71 23.91 3.86
N SER A 147 -5.40 23.73 3.71
CA SER A 147 -4.42 24.82 3.76
C SER A 147 -4.66 25.83 2.62
N SER A 148 -4.95 25.34 1.42
CA SER A 148 -5.28 26.18 0.26
C SER A 148 -6.58 26.96 0.48
N GLY A 149 -7.60 26.32 1.06
CA GLY A 149 -8.86 26.97 1.40
C GLY A 149 -8.68 28.10 2.43
N MET A 150 -7.90 27.86 3.48
CA MET A 150 -7.59 28.88 4.49
C MET A 150 -6.89 30.09 3.87
N LEU A 151 -5.87 29.86 3.04
CA LEU A 151 -5.16 30.94 2.35
C LEU A 151 -6.11 31.75 1.45
N GLY A 152 -6.98 31.07 0.70
CA GLY A 152 -7.98 31.71 -0.15
C GLY A 152 -8.94 32.62 0.64
N LEU A 153 -9.42 32.16 1.79
CA LEU A 153 -10.28 32.96 2.68
C LEU A 153 -9.54 34.18 3.24
N THR A 154 -8.28 34.04 3.63
CA THR A 154 -7.46 35.16 4.11
C THR A 154 -7.28 36.23 3.03
N VAL A 155 -6.96 35.81 1.79
CA VAL A 155 -6.80 36.74 0.66
C VAL A 155 -8.12 37.43 0.32
N ALA A 156 -9.23 36.69 0.26
CA ALA A 156 -10.55 37.25 0.01
C ALA A 156 -10.96 38.28 1.07
N GLY A 157 -10.73 37.95 2.35
CA GLY A 157 -10.99 38.86 3.48
C GLY A 157 -10.16 40.14 3.39
N PHE A 158 -8.87 40.04 3.08
CA PHE A 158 -7.99 41.20 2.89
C PHE A 158 -8.44 42.11 1.73
N LEU A 159 -8.81 41.51 0.59
CA LEU A 159 -9.30 42.27 -0.56
C LEU A 159 -10.63 42.97 -0.27
N LEU A 160 -11.54 42.31 0.44
CA LEU A 160 -12.82 42.88 0.85
C LEU A 160 -12.61 44.06 1.81
N TRP A 161 -11.77 43.87 2.84
CA TRP A 161 -11.39 44.91 3.79
C TRP A 161 -10.83 46.14 3.07
N HIS A 162 -9.88 45.94 2.16
CA HIS A 162 -9.26 47.04 1.42
C HIS A 162 -10.24 47.76 0.47
N ARG A 163 -11.20 47.05 -0.16
CA ARG A 163 -12.26 47.67 -0.95
C ARG A 163 -13.20 48.53 -0.10
N LEU A 164 -13.58 48.03 1.07
CA LEU A 164 -14.45 48.76 2.01
C LEU A 164 -13.79 50.02 2.54
N HIS A 165 -12.48 49.98 2.85
CA HIS A 165 -11.76 51.16 3.36
C HIS A 165 -11.42 52.21 2.29
N ARG A 166 -11.25 51.82 1.02
CA ARG A 166 -11.06 52.80 -0.07
C ARG A 166 -12.29 53.66 -0.36
N SER A 167 -13.49 53.16 -0.06
CA SER A 167 -14.75 53.89 -0.22
C SER A 167 -14.88 55.08 0.76
N VAL A 168 -14.34 54.94 1.97
CA VAL A 168 -14.51 55.92 3.05
C VAL A 168 -13.63 57.17 2.86
N SER A 169 -12.48 57.05 2.19
CA SER A 169 -11.55 58.16 1.93
C SER A 169 -11.94 59.09 0.77
N GLY A 170 -12.97 58.76 -0.03
CA GLY A 170 -13.40 59.56 -1.18
C GLY A 170 -14.42 60.67 -0.87
N SER A 171 -15.06 60.64 0.30
CA SER A 171 -16.17 61.52 0.67
C SER A 171 -15.77 62.83 1.38
N ALA A 172 -14.48 63.06 1.63
CA ALA A 172 -14.00 64.19 2.45
C ALA A 172 -13.30 65.31 1.64
N ARG A 173 -13.53 65.36 0.32
CA ARG A 173 -13.01 66.42 -0.57
C ARG A 173 -14.16 67.00 -1.42
N GLU A 174 -15.06 67.74 -0.79
CA GLU A 174 -15.90 68.77 -1.42
C GLU A 174 -15.95 69.99 -0.49
#